data_AF-A0A6C0LD54-F1
#
_entry.id   AF-A0A6C0LD54-F1
#
_cell.length_a   1.000
_cell.length_b   1.000
_cell.length_c   1.000
_cell.angle_alpha   90.00
_cell.angle_beta   90.00
_cell.angle_gamma   90.00
#
_symmetry.space_group_name_H-M   'P 1'
#
loop_
_entity.id
_entity.type
_entity.pdbx_description
1 polymer ?
#
loop_
_entity_poly.entity_id
_entity_poly.type
_entity_poly.pdbx_seq_one_letter_code
_entity_poly.pdbx_strand_id
1 'polypeptide(L)'
;MKPTKESKILMEFFLKNKCIDAVPFTAKSKKIMKKIYANLYAAHQYVESKKASDGKLERKSPYHVSIRKISTVHEIPRPSQFNADSFPEAIRDHIDTHSEYDICYTFSLLHREVTVHFIVEDMDAESQIAHYNNYIESIMLWLHFIENYSSNQCAKKMTLFLYFTSLKKVLPKSNIDVLDQEHVNTAFTYTCPVVSEIVVFRHEEWFKVLMHELFHNLGLDFSSMNTSECTKKILTIFPVESEVNLYEAYAECWAELLHAAFCSYVSCKGDENVFIENCYFFVSFERTYSFFQLAKALGFMGLTYKDLYLPSSHIERKTLYKENSNVLAYYVIKTILLNNYNGFLDWCSKNNFLLLQFKKTTGNIEQFCLFIEQNYKKKSMLHGVKCMEDLYHQVEKKSGKKNAFIWNNMRMSISEMG
;
A
#
# COMPACT_ATOMS: atom_id res chain seq x y z
N MET A 1 -18.71 4.34 3.48
CA MET A 1 -17.97 3.54 2.47
C MET A 1 -18.24 2.06 2.71
N LYS A 2 -18.22 1.23 1.67
CA LYS A 2 -18.34 -0.24 1.75
C LYS A 2 -17.15 -0.87 1.01
N PRO A 3 -16.82 -2.16 1.23
CA PRO A 3 -15.81 -2.82 0.43
C PRO A 3 -16.15 -2.78 -1.08
N THR A 4 -15.15 -2.55 -1.93
CA THR A 4 -15.32 -2.55 -3.39
C THR A 4 -15.77 -3.92 -3.90
N LYS A 5 -16.22 -3.97 -5.16
CA LYS A 5 -16.68 -5.23 -5.78
C LYS A 5 -15.54 -6.25 -5.82
N GLU A 6 -14.34 -5.80 -6.17
CA GLU A 6 -13.11 -6.58 -6.25
C GLU A 6 -12.73 -7.15 -4.88
N SER A 7 -12.76 -6.31 -3.83
CA SER A 7 -12.53 -6.77 -2.45
C SER A 7 -13.52 -7.82 -2.00
N LYS A 8 -14.81 -7.65 -2.30
CA LYS A 8 -15.85 -8.66 -1.97
C LYS A 8 -15.60 -9.99 -2.67
N ILE A 9 -15.27 -9.97 -3.97
CA ILE A 9 -14.96 -11.18 -4.74
C ILE A 9 -13.80 -11.96 -4.10
N LEU A 10 -12.72 -11.26 -3.74
CA LEU A 10 -11.55 -11.88 -3.11
C LEU A 10 -11.88 -12.40 -1.70
N MET A 11 -12.55 -11.59 -0.88
CA MET A 11 -12.91 -11.99 0.49
C MET A 11 -13.83 -13.23 0.48
N GLU A 12 -14.84 -13.27 -0.38
CA GLU A 12 -15.70 -14.44 -0.56
C GLU A 12 -14.94 -15.67 -1.02
N PHE A 13 -13.95 -15.50 -1.92
CA PHE A 13 -13.09 -16.59 -2.35
C PHE A 13 -12.30 -17.18 -1.18
N PHE A 14 -11.67 -16.36 -0.34
CA PHE A 14 -10.88 -16.87 0.78
C PHE A 14 -11.74 -17.41 1.94
N LEU A 15 -12.95 -16.88 2.15
CA LEU A 15 -13.91 -17.45 3.10
C LEU A 15 -14.34 -18.88 2.74
N LYS A 16 -14.37 -19.21 1.44
CA LYS A 16 -14.70 -20.55 0.95
C LYS A 16 -13.53 -21.53 1.04
N ASN A 17 -12.29 -21.03 0.91
CA ASN A 17 -11.09 -21.87 0.81
C ASN A 17 -10.25 -21.95 2.11
N LYS A 18 -10.62 -21.20 3.17
CA LYS A 18 -10.14 -21.26 4.58
C LYS A 18 -8.75 -21.89 4.80
N CYS A 19 -7.74 -21.28 4.21
CA CYS A 19 -6.40 -21.85 4.15
C CYS A 19 -5.46 -21.34 5.27
N ILE A 20 -5.64 -20.09 5.71
CA ILE A 20 -4.78 -19.48 6.74
C ILE A 20 -5.59 -19.27 8.02
N ASP A 21 -5.12 -19.86 9.12
CA ASP A 21 -5.72 -19.66 10.43
C ASP A 21 -5.60 -18.22 10.89
N ALA A 22 -6.70 -17.65 11.37
CA ALA A 22 -6.72 -16.32 11.93
C ALA A 22 -5.92 -16.28 13.25
N VAL A 23 -5.03 -15.29 13.35
CA VAL A 23 -4.21 -15.07 14.54
C VAL A 23 -4.83 -13.89 15.29
N PRO A 24 -5.23 -14.00 16.56
CA PRO A 24 -5.76 -12.86 17.30
C PRO A 24 -4.66 -11.85 17.66
N PHE A 25 -5.04 -10.60 17.91
CA PHE A 25 -4.09 -9.63 18.47
C PHE A 25 -3.66 -10.03 19.88
N THR A 26 -2.35 -9.96 20.15
CA THR A 26 -1.83 -10.04 21.53
C THR A 26 -2.30 -8.85 22.36
N ALA A 27 -2.19 -8.92 23.70
CA ALA A 27 -2.53 -7.79 24.57
C ALA A 27 -1.76 -6.50 24.20
N LYS A 28 -0.47 -6.63 23.83
CA LYS A 28 0.35 -5.51 23.37
C LYS A 28 -0.15 -4.95 22.04
N SER A 29 -0.43 -5.82 21.06
CA SER A 29 -0.93 -5.40 19.75
C SER A 29 -2.31 -4.74 19.86
N LYS A 30 -3.20 -5.25 20.74
CA LYS A 30 -4.47 -4.57 21.07
C LYS A 30 -4.23 -3.17 21.63
N LYS A 31 -3.28 -2.99 22.54
CA LYS A 31 -2.92 -1.66 23.09
C LYS A 31 -2.43 -0.72 21.98
N ILE A 32 -1.63 -1.22 21.05
CA ILE A 32 -1.16 -0.44 19.89
C ILE A 32 -2.35 -0.03 19.00
N MET A 33 -3.24 -0.96 18.68
CA MET A 33 -4.43 -0.68 17.87
C MET A 33 -5.38 0.32 18.55
N LYS A 34 -5.56 0.26 19.87
CA LYS A 34 -6.31 1.28 20.62
C LYS A 34 -5.67 2.67 20.54
N LYS A 35 -4.33 2.76 20.56
CA LYS A 35 -3.64 4.04 20.32
C LYS A 35 -3.87 4.56 18.90
N ILE A 36 -3.85 3.67 17.90
CA ILE A 36 -4.18 4.02 16.51
C ILE A 36 -5.63 4.52 16.42
N TYR A 37 -6.58 3.84 17.06
CA TYR A 37 -7.97 4.28 17.15
C TYR A 37 -8.10 5.70 17.72
N ALA A 38 -7.48 5.97 18.87
CA ALA A 38 -7.52 7.28 19.49
C ALA A 38 -6.95 8.38 18.57
N ASN A 39 -5.86 8.09 17.85
CA ASN A 39 -5.26 9.03 16.91
C ASN A 39 -6.15 9.27 15.67
N LEU A 40 -6.79 8.22 15.13
CA LEU A 40 -7.77 8.35 14.04
C LEU A 40 -9.00 9.15 14.47
N TYR A 41 -9.48 8.89 15.70
CA TYR A 41 -10.59 9.63 16.29
C TYR A 41 -10.25 11.12 16.46
N ALA A 42 -9.07 11.45 16.99
CA ALA A 42 -8.62 12.83 17.10
C ALA A 42 -8.49 13.51 15.72
N ALA A 43 -7.98 12.80 14.72
CA ALA A 43 -7.90 13.30 13.35
C ALA A 43 -9.28 13.57 12.73
N HIS A 44 -10.24 12.67 12.93
CA HIS A 44 -11.62 12.88 12.52
C HIS A 44 -12.20 14.14 13.18
N GLN A 45 -12.09 14.27 14.51
CA GLN A 45 -12.58 15.43 15.23
C GLN A 45 -11.97 16.75 14.72
N TYR A 46 -10.68 16.73 14.38
CA TYR A 46 -10.02 17.87 13.75
C TYR A 46 -10.67 18.24 12.42
N VAL A 47 -10.83 17.26 11.52
CA VAL A 47 -11.44 17.50 10.19
C VAL A 47 -12.88 18.02 10.33
N GLU A 48 -13.69 17.45 11.22
CA GLU A 48 -15.05 17.94 11.47
C GLU A 48 -15.07 19.36 12.05
N SER A 49 -14.13 19.69 12.93
CA SER A 49 -14.02 21.05 13.47
C SER A 49 -13.74 22.08 12.37
N LYS A 50 -12.99 21.72 11.33
CA LYS A 50 -12.70 22.57 10.17
C LYS A 50 -13.91 22.76 9.25
N LYS A 51 -14.88 21.85 9.27
CA LYS A 51 -16.16 22.01 8.58
C LYS A 51 -17.13 22.93 9.33
N ALA A 52 -16.99 23.02 10.65
CA ALA A 52 -17.93 23.72 11.53
C ALA A 52 -17.54 25.18 11.89
N SER A 53 -16.32 25.63 11.60
CA SER A 53 -15.73 26.82 12.24
C SER A 53 -16.02 28.19 11.61
N ASP A 54 -16.81 28.30 10.54
CA ASP A 54 -17.30 29.61 10.10
C ASP A 54 -18.69 29.88 10.69
N GLY A 55 -18.72 30.54 11.85
CA GLY A 55 -19.94 31.01 12.55
C GLY A 55 -20.75 32.08 11.79
N LYS A 56 -20.74 32.06 10.47
CA LYS A 56 -21.62 32.79 9.56
C LYS A 56 -22.44 31.75 8.79
N LEU A 57 -23.67 32.11 8.42
CA LEU A 57 -24.69 31.23 7.82
C LEU A 57 -24.28 30.51 6.52
N GLU A 58 -23.07 30.70 6.02
CA GLU A 58 -22.51 30.03 4.85
C GLU A 58 -21.34 29.15 5.28
N ARG A 59 -21.55 27.83 5.26
CA ARG A 59 -20.50 26.82 5.48
C ARG A 59 -19.44 26.95 4.40
N LYS A 60 -18.35 27.67 4.65
CA LYS A 60 -17.21 27.69 3.73
C LYS A 60 -16.48 26.35 3.85
N SER A 61 -16.31 25.67 2.72
CA SER A 61 -15.60 24.40 2.66
C SER A 61 -14.17 24.55 3.21
N PRO A 62 -13.61 23.56 3.95
CA PRO A 62 -12.24 23.64 4.49
C PRO A 62 -11.15 23.58 3.41
N TYR A 63 -11.55 23.40 2.15
CA TYR A 63 -10.71 23.39 0.97
C TYR A 63 -11.33 24.24 -0.13
N HIS A 64 -10.49 24.82 -0.98
CA HIS A 64 -10.90 25.35 -2.27
C HIS A 64 -10.91 24.23 -3.30
N VAL A 65 -11.89 24.24 -4.21
CA VAL A 65 -12.02 23.27 -5.29
C VAL A 65 -12.20 23.99 -6.61
N SER A 66 -11.53 23.50 -7.64
CA SER A 66 -11.69 23.93 -9.03
C SER A 66 -11.79 22.71 -9.91
N ILE A 67 -12.67 22.76 -10.91
CA ILE A 67 -12.87 21.70 -11.89
C ILE A 67 -12.55 22.28 -13.25
N ARG A 68 -11.69 21.60 -14.00
CA ARG A 68 -11.28 22.02 -15.33
C ARG A 68 -11.35 20.84 -16.28
N LYS A 69 -12.06 21.02 -17.39
CA LYS A 69 -12.02 20.08 -18.51
C LYS A 69 -10.66 20.16 -19.20
N ILE A 70 -10.07 19.01 -19.50
CA ILE A 70 -8.82 18.84 -20.22
C ILE A 70 -9.17 18.67 -21.70
N SER A 71 -8.78 19.63 -22.52
CA SER A 71 -9.01 19.62 -23.98
C SER A 71 -7.77 19.21 -24.76
N THR A 72 -6.58 19.36 -24.16
CA THR A 72 -5.30 19.01 -24.79
C THR A 72 -4.33 18.38 -23.78
N VAL A 73 -3.39 17.57 -24.27
CA VAL A 73 -2.36 16.92 -23.43
C VAL A 73 -1.49 17.89 -22.62
N HIS A 74 -1.40 19.16 -23.05
CA HIS A 74 -0.65 20.20 -22.36
C HIS A 74 -1.38 20.76 -21.13
N GLU A 75 -2.68 20.51 -21.00
CA GLU A 75 -3.48 20.95 -19.86
C GLU A 75 -3.46 19.95 -18.70
N ILE A 76 -3.05 18.70 -18.95
CA ILE A 76 -2.90 17.65 -17.95
C ILE A 76 -1.84 18.09 -16.92
N PRO A 77 -2.20 18.24 -15.63
CA PRO A 77 -1.21 18.52 -14.58
C PRO A 77 -0.16 17.41 -14.54
N ARG A 78 1.12 17.78 -14.48
CA ARG A 78 2.23 16.84 -14.38
C ARG A 78 3.16 17.18 -13.23
N PRO A 79 3.78 16.16 -12.61
CA PRO A 79 4.88 16.42 -11.70
C PRO A 79 6.04 17.10 -12.43
N SER A 80 6.74 17.95 -11.71
CA SER A 80 7.93 18.68 -12.17
C SER A 80 9.24 18.07 -11.70
N GLN A 81 9.21 17.24 -10.65
CA GLN A 81 10.40 16.71 -9.99
C GLN A 81 10.87 15.37 -10.59
N PHE A 82 10.01 14.69 -11.35
CA PHE A 82 10.31 13.37 -11.90
C PHE A 82 10.62 13.43 -13.40
N ASN A 83 11.51 12.55 -13.84
CA ASN A 83 11.76 12.36 -15.26
C ASN A 83 10.62 11.58 -15.91
N ALA A 84 10.46 11.69 -17.23
CA ALA A 84 9.44 10.94 -17.96
C ALA A 84 9.55 9.42 -17.68
N ASP A 85 10.77 8.90 -17.64
CA ASP A 85 11.08 7.48 -17.41
C ASP A 85 10.70 6.95 -16.03
N SER A 86 10.30 7.82 -15.09
CA SER A 86 9.71 7.40 -13.80
C SER A 86 8.30 6.82 -13.96
N PHE A 87 7.67 7.03 -15.12
CA PHE A 87 6.43 6.38 -15.52
C PHE A 87 6.71 5.32 -16.61
N PRO A 88 6.05 4.16 -16.58
CA PRO A 88 5.98 3.28 -17.75
C PRO A 88 5.29 3.99 -18.93
N GLU A 89 5.80 3.79 -20.14
CA GLU A 89 5.32 4.46 -21.36
C GLU A 89 3.83 4.23 -21.60
N ALA A 90 3.37 2.97 -21.49
CA ALA A 90 1.97 2.62 -21.68
C ALA A 90 1.03 3.36 -20.71
N ILE A 91 1.50 3.70 -19.50
CA ILE A 91 0.72 4.45 -18.51
C ILE A 91 0.68 5.92 -18.88
N ARG A 92 1.79 6.50 -19.36
CA ARG A 92 1.81 7.89 -19.86
C ARG A 92 0.87 8.03 -21.05
N ASP A 93 0.98 7.15 -22.03
CA ASP A 93 0.14 7.17 -23.22
C ASP A 93 -1.35 7.08 -22.86
N HIS A 94 -1.68 6.24 -21.89
CA HIS A 94 -3.05 6.11 -21.40
C HIS A 94 -3.56 7.40 -20.74
N ILE A 95 -2.75 8.03 -19.87
CA ILE A 95 -3.07 9.33 -19.26
C ILE A 95 -3.28 10.39 -20.33
N ASP A 96 -2.39 10.46 -21.32
CA ASP A 96 -2.42 11.46 -22.39
C ASP A 96 -3.67 11.34 -23.27
N THR A 97 -4.17 10.11 -23.44
CA THR A 97 -5.28 9.80 -24.35
C THR A 97 -6.65 9.77 -23.67
N HIS A 98 -6.72 9.52 -22.35
CA HIS A 98 -8.00 9.30 -21.65
C HIS A 98 -8.28 10.32 -20.54
N SER A 99 -7.38 11.25 -20.23
CA SER A 99 -7.64 12.28 -19.19
C SER A 99 -8.66 13.31 -19.67
N GLU A 100 -9.79 13.41 -18.98
CA GLU A 100 -10.91 14.29 -19.36
C GLU A 100 -11.06 15.50 -18.44
N TYR A 101 -10.82 15.34 -17.13
CA TYR A 101 -10.95 16.42 -16.15
C TYR A 101 -9.83 16.42 -15.12
N ASP A 102 -9.50 17.62 -14.65
CA ASP A 102 -8.68 17.90 -13.47
C ASP A 102 -9.57 18.52 -12.38
N ILE A 103 -9.81 17.76 -11.31
CA ILE A 103 -10.47 18.25 -10.10
C ILE A 103 -9.37 18.60 -9.09
N CYS A 104 -9.08 19.89 -8.97
CA CYS A 104 -7.99 20.39 -8.15
C CYS A 104 -8.51 20.95 -6.83
N TYR A 105 -8.03 20.38 -5.73
CA TYR A 105 -8.27 20.84 -4.37
C TYR A 105 -7.03 21.49 -3.77
N THR A 106 -7.22 22.59 -3.04
CA THR A 106 -6.16 23.22 -2.25
C THR A 106 -6.62 23.49 -0.83
N PHE A 107 -5.77 23.16 0.14
CA PHE A 107 -6.02 23.40 1.56
C PHE A 107 -4.72 23.49 2.35
N SER A 108 -4.83 24.07 3.56
CA SER A 108 -3.76 24.03 4.54
C SER A 108 -4.16 23.09 5.68
N LEU A 109 -3.27 22.15 6.01
CA LEU A 109 -3.46 21.23 7.11
C LEU A 109 -2.28 21.39 8.07
N LEU A 110 -2.57 21.93 9.26
CA LEU A 110 -1.55 22.28 10.26
C LEU A 110 -0.48 23.21 9.67
N HIS A 111 0.72 22.70 9.38
CA HIS A 111 1.84 23.47 8.84
C HIS A 111 2.14 23.16 7.36
N ARG A 112 1.29 22.36 6.70
CA ARG A 112 1.46 21.89 5.32
C ARG A 112 0.48 22.57 4.38
N GLU A 113 0.98 23.02 3.23
CA GLU A 113 0.18 23.43 2.07
C GLU A 113 0.00 22.21 1.18
N VAL A 114 -1.25 21.81 0.91
CA VAL A 114 -1.58 20.61 0.14
C VAL A 114 -2.39 20.98 -1.08
N THR A 115 -1.92 20.53 -2.24
CA THR A 115 -2.65 20.56 -3.52
C THR A 115 -2.91 19.12 -3.95
N VAL A 116 -4.14 18.81 -4.35
CA VAL A 116 -4.53 17.48 -4.81
C VAL A 116 -5.19 17.61 -6.17
N HIS A 117 -4.59 17.01 -7.19
CA HIS A 117 -5.17 16.85 -8.50
C HIS A 117 -5.76 15.44 -8.61
N PHE A 118 -7.07 15.35 -8.81
CA PHE A 118 -7.69 14.14 -9.34
C PHE A 118 -7.83 14.32 -10.85
N ILE A 119 -6.99 13.61 -11.62
CA ILE A 119 -7.10 13.56 -13.07
C ILE A 119 -7.89 12.31 -13.42
N VAL A 120 -9.02 12.47 -14.11
CA VAL A 120 -10.04 11.42 -14.23
C VAL A 120 -10.47 11.21 -15.67
N GLU A 121 -10.85 9.98 -15.99
CA GLU A 121 -11.30 9.55 -17.32
C GLU A 121 -12.82 9.72 -17.53
N ASP A 122 -13.55 10.16 -16.50
CA ASP A 122 -15.02 10.24 -16.53
C ASP A 122 -15.48 11.55 -17.19
N MET A 123 -16.37 11.42 -18.18
CA MET A 123 -16.95 12.56 -18.89
C MET A 123 -17.90 13.42 -18.03
N ASP A 124 -18.36 12.91 -16.88
CA ASP A 124 -19.28 13.61 -15.97
C ASP A 124 -18.69 13.79 -14.55
N ALA A 125 -17.40 14.15 -14.49
CA ALA A 125 -16.68 14.41 -13.24
C ALA A 125 -17.37 15.45 -12.33
N GLU A 126 -18.06 16.43 -12.93
CA GLU A 126 -18.77 17.49 -12.19
C GLU A 126 -19.91 16.96 -11.33
N SER A 127 -20.67 15.96 -11.82
CA SER A 127 -21.76 15.36 -11.04
C SER A 127 -21.25 14.50 -9.87
N GLN A 128 -19.99 14.08 -9.92
CA GLN A 128 -19.35 13.23 -8.91
C GLN A 128 -18.56 14.04 -7.85
N ILE A 129 -18.69 15.35 -7.80
CA ILE A 129 -17.88 16.18 -6.89
C ILE A 129 -18.02 15.79 -5.40
N ALA A 130 -19.20 15.33 -4.98
CA ALA A 130 -19.43 14.86 -3.61
C ALA A 130 -18.57 13.61 -3.28
N HIS A 131 -18.27 12.78 -4.27
CA HIS A 131 -17.40 11.62 -4.12
C HIS A 131 -15.95 12.03 -3.88
N TYR A 132 -15.43 12.97 -4.67
CA TYR A 132 -14.07 13.51 -4.49
C TYR A 132 -13.91 14.32 -3.20
N ASN A 133 -14.97 14.99 -2.73
CA ASN A 133 -14.99 15.60 -1.40
C ASN A 133 -14.74 14.56 -0.30
N ASN A 134 -15.36 13.36 -0.38
CA ASN A 134 -15.10 12.29 0.59
C ASN A 134 -13.66 11.76 0.52
N TYR A 135 -13.06 11.73 -0.67
CA TYR A 135 -11.64 11.40 -0.84
C TYR A 135 -10.73 12.43 -0.19
N ILE A 136 -11.01 13.72 -0.38
CA ILE A 136 -10.27 14.79 0.29
C ILE A 136 -10.40 14.72 1.81
N GLU A 137 -11.59 14.44 2.33
CA GLU A 137 -11.78 14.25 3.78
C GLU A 137 -10.97 13.06 4.31
N SER A 138 -10.89 11.97 3.55
CA SER A 138 -10.07 10.81 3.88
C SER A 138 -8.57 11.15 3.87
N ILE A 139 -8.11 11.90 2.87
CA ILE A 139 -6.73 12.40 2.77
C ILE A 139 -6.41 13.33 3.95
N MET A 140 -7.29 14.29 4.28
CA MET A 140 -7.11 15.20 5.41
C MET A 140 -7.03 14.45 6.75
N LEU A 141 -7.92 13.48 6.96
CA LEU A 141 -7.91 12.64 8.17
C LEU A 141 -6.58 11.87 8.25
N TRP A 142 -6.16 11.23 7.17
CA TRP A 142 -4.89 10.50 7.14
C TRP A 142 -3.68 11.39 7.37
N LEU A 143 -3.59 12.53 6.69
CA LEU A 143 -2.51 13.49 6.86
C LEU A 143 -2.43 14.02 8.30
N HIS A 144 -3.57 14.29 8.95
CA HIS A 144 -3.59 14.67 10.36
C HIS A 144 -3.17 13.51 11.27
N PHE A 145 -3.59 12.27 10.97
CA PHE A 145 -3.18 11.10 11.73
C PHE A 145 -1.66 10.90 11.69
N ILE A 146 -1.08 10.91 10.48
CA ILE A 146 0.33 10.59 10.27
C ILE A 146 1.28 11.68 10.76
N GLU A 147 0.78 12.92 10.87
CA GLU A 147 1.52 14.06 11.41
C GLU A 147 2.12 13.76 12.79
N ASN A 148 1.43 12.98 13.63
CA ASN A 148 1.92 12.57 14.96
C ASN A 148 3.23 11.77 14.95
N TYR A 149 3.67 11.33 13.77
CA TYR A 149 4.86 10.51 13.57
C TYR A 149 5.89 11.14 12.64
N SER A 150 5.51 12.18 11.90
CA SER A 150 6.35 12.79 10.87
C SER A 150 7.14 14.00 11.39
N SER A 151 8.24 14.32 10.70
CA SER A 151 8.93 15.59 10.89
C SER A 151 8.17 16.74 10.22
N ASN A 152 8.18 17.91 10.85
CA ASN A 152 7.67 19.16 10.26
C ASN A 152 8.61 19.77 9.20
N GLN A 153 9.72 19.09 8.89
CA GLN A 153 10.69 19.53 7.88
C GLN A 153 10.42 18.92 6.50
N CYS A 154 9.89 17.69 6.44
CA CYS A 154 9.50 17.04 5.19
C CYS A 154 8.19 17.67 4.67
N ALA A 155 7.97 17.67 3.36
CA ALA A 155 6.72 17.93 2.66
C ALA A 155 5.89 19.11 3.20
N LYS A 156 6.54 20.27 3.36
CA LYS A 156 5.87 21.52 3.76
C LYS A 156 4.89 22.01 2.69
N LYS A 157 5.26 21.81 1.42
CA LYS A 157 4.38 21.97 0.28
C LYS A 157 4.26 20.63 -0.41
N MET A 158 3.04 20.14 -0.58
CA MET A 158 2.78 18.81 -1.10
C MET A 158 1.77 18.90 -2.25
N THR A 159 2.14 18.34 -3.39
CA THR A 159 1.26 18.16 -4.54
C THR A 159 1.03 16.68 -4.77
N LEU A 160 -0.23 16.26 -4.75
CA LEU A 160 -0.64 14.89 -5.04
C LEU A 160 -1.22 14.85 -6.46
N PHE A 161 -0.61 14.06 -7.34
CA PHE A 161 -1.13 13.78 -8.68
C PHE A 161 -1.78 12.39 -8.68
N LEU A 162 -3.10 12.35 -8.63
CA LEU A 162 -3.90 11.14 -8.60
C LEU A 162 -4.55 10.96 -9.98
N TYR A 163 -3.89 10.23 -10.88
CA TYR A 163 -4.33 10.08 -12.28
C TYR A 163 -5.49 9.11 -12.51
N PHE A 164 -5.98 8.48 -11.44
CA PHE A 164 -7.14 7.59 -11.40
C PHE A 164 -7.44 6.78 -12.67
N THR A 165 -6.38 6.24 -13.27
CA THR A 165 -6.54 5.51 -14.52
C THR A 165 -7.31 4.22 -14.28
N SER A 166 -8.02 3.77 -15.32
CA SER A 166 -8.73 2.49 -15.32
C SER A 166 -7.80 1.28 -15.45
N LEU A 167 -6.51 1.49 -15.70
CA LEU A 167 -5.48 0.45 -15.76
C LEU A 167 -5.44 -0.38 -14.47
N LYS A 168 -5.10 -1.66 -14.61
CA LYS A 168 -5.04 -2.64 -13.50
C LYS A 168 -3.69 -3.34 -13.48
N LYS A 169 -3.23 -3.70 -12.28
CA LYS A 169 -2.10 -4.59 -12.11
C LYS A 169 -2.54 -6.01 -12.44
N VAL A 170 -1.93 -6.59 -13.48
CA VAL A 170 -2.21 -7.96 -13.91
C VAL A 170 -0.91 -8.71 -14.14
N LEU A 171 -0.94 -10.03 -14.03
CA LEU A 171 0.16 -10.87 -14.48
C LEU A 171 0.40 -10.67 -15.99
N PRO A 172 1.67 -10.76 -16.44
CA PRO A 172 1.97 -10.82 -17.86
C PRO A 172 1.32 -12.03 -18.54
N LYS A 173 1.24 -11.98 -19.87
CA LYS A 173 0.64 -13.06 -20.66
C LYS A 173 1.50 -14.32 -20.70
N SER A 174 2.82 -14.18 -20.55
CA SER A 174 3.75 -15.30 -20.58
C SER A 174 4.69 -15.27 -19.38
N ASN A 175 4.97 -16.43 -18.82
CA ASN A 175 5.93 -16.61 -17.73
C ASN A 175 7.39 -16.33 -18.11
N ILE A 176 7.67 -16.05 -19.39
CA ILE A 176 8.99 -15.58 -19.82
C ILE A 176 9.21 -14.10 -19.49
N ASP A 177 8.11 -13.34 -19.35
CA ASP A 177 8.11 -11.90 -19.10
C ASP A 177 8.54 -11.61 -17.66
N VAL A 178 9.18 -10.45 -17.47
CA VAL A 178 9.65 -9.98 -16.17
C VAL A 178 8.52 -9.25 -15.44
N LEU A 179 8.36 -9.49 -14.14
CA LEU A 179 7.48 -8.67 -13.33
C LEU A 179 8.11 -7.28 -13.13
N ASP A 180 7.39 -6.26 -13.54
CA ASP A 180 7.87 -4.89 -13.71
C ASP A 180 6.83 -3.91 -13.15
N GLN A 181 7.12 -2.61 -13.20
CA GLN A 181 6.27 -1.53 -12.69
C GLN A 181 4.84 -1.61 -13.21
N GLU A 182 4.63 -1.97 -14.49
CA GLU A 182 3.28 -2.16 -15.07
C GLU A 182 2.46 -3.24 -14.36
N HIS A 183 3.14 -4.23 -13.80
CA HIS A 183 2.53 -5.40 -13.17
C HIS A 183 2.34 -5.21 -11.67
N VAL A 184 3.23 -4.46 -10.98
CA VAL A 184 3.29 -4.46 -9.50
C VAL A 184 3.24 -3.07 -8.86
N ASN A 185 3.76 -2.04 -9.50
CA ASN A 185 3.90 -0.70 -8.89
C ASN A 185 2.80 0.25 -9.36
N THR A 186 2.20 1.04 -8.47
CA THR A 186 1.09 1.99 -8.77
C THR A 186 1.47 3.46 -8.52
N ALA A 187 2.61 3.73 -7.91
CA ALA A 187 2.97 5.08 -7.48
C ALA A 187 4.48 5.26 -7.31
N PHE A 188 4.88 6.51 -7.08
CA PHE A 188 6.23 6.85 -6.67
C PHE A 188 6.27 8.24 -6.02
N THR A 189 7.30 8.45 -5.21
CA THR A 189 7.64 9.74 -4.61
C THR A 189 9.12 9.82 -4.26
N TYR A 190 9.57 10.99 -3.81
CA TYR A 190 10.88 11.17 -3.18
C TYR A 190 10.78 11.12 -1.65
N THR A 191 11.87 10.70 -1.01
CA THR A 191 11.95 10.63 0.45
C THR A 191 12.18 12.02 1.07
N CYS A 192 11.23 12.50 1.87
CA CYS A 192 11.33 13.72 2.68
C CYS A 192 11.82 14.99 1.93
N PRO A 193 11.33 15.33 0.72
CA PRO A 193 11.64 16.61 0.10
C PRO A 193 10.84 17.74 0.79
N VAL A 194 11.33 18.99 0.77
CA VAL A 194 10.60 20.13 1.38
C VAL A 194 9.38 20.52 0.55
N VAL A 195 9.56 20.61 -0.77
CA VAL A 195 8.51 20.70 -1.78
C VAL A 195 8.38 19.31 -2.36
N SER A 196 7.21 18.72 -2.23
CA SER A 196 6.97 17.31 -2.45
C SER A 196 5.96 17.09 -3.55
N GLU A 197 6.24 16.11 -4.40
CA GLU A 197 5.28 15.55 -5.34
C GLU A 197 5.08 14.05 -5.05
N ILE A 198 3.83 13.61 -5.02
CA ILE A 198 3.46 12.19 -4.95
C ILE A 198 2.60 11.89 -6.17
N VAL A 199 2.93 10.81 -6.86
CA VAL A 199 2.18 10.37 -8.05
C VAL A 199 1.55 9.03 -7.75
N VAL A 200 0.22 8.93 -7.93
CA VAL A 200 -0.52 7.66 -7.93
C VAL A 200 -1.24 7.54 -9.26
N PHE A 201 -0.86 6.55 -10.06
CA PHE A 201 -1.27 6.49 -11.47
C PHE A 201 -2.32 5.42 -11.79
N ARG A 202 -2.84 4.70 -10.80
CA ARG A 202 -4.05 3.86 -10.97
C ARG A 202 -5.07 4.18 -9.89
N HIS A 203 -6.35 4.11 -10.25
CA HIS A 203 -7.42 4.19 -9.25
C HIS A 203 -7.44 2.95 -8.33
N GLU A 204 -6.94 1.80 -8.81
CA GLU A 204 -6.82 0.57 -8.03
C GLU A 204 -5.92 0.75 -6.79
N GLU A 205 -6.48 0.50 -5.61
CA GLU A 205 -5.82 0.58 -4.29
C GLU A 205 -5.28 1.98 -3.94
N TRP A 206 -5.76 3.03 -4.63
CA TRP A 206 -5.13 4.36 -4.63
C TRP A 206 -4.88 4.90 -3.22
N PHE A 207 -5.80 4.70 -2.28
CA PHE A 207 -5.69 5.26 -0.94
C PHE A 207 -4.62 4.55 -0.11
N LYS A 208 -4.58 3.21 -0.13
CA LYS A 208 -3.51 2.42 0.52
C LYS A 208 -2.16 2.75 -0.10
N VAL A 209 -2.10 2.88 -1.42
CA VAL A 209 -0.88 3.28 -2.14
C VAL A 209 -0.45 4.70 -1.73
N LEU A 210 -1.37 5.65 -1.61
CA LEU A 210 -1.05 6.97 -1.08
C LEU A 210 -0.51 6.90 0.37
N MET A 211 -1.06 6.03 1.23
CA MET A 211 -0.51 5.81 2.57
C MET A 211 0.94 5.31 2.52
N HIS A 212 1.25 4.39 1.60
CA HIS A 212 2.60 3.88 1.35
C HIS A 212 3.54 5.01 0.91
N GLU A 213 3.17 5.78 -0.12
CA GLU A 213 4.02 6.89 -0.58
C GLU A 213 4.23 7.94 0.51
N LEU A 214 3.20 8.22 1.32
CA LEU A 214 3.34 9.14 2.45
C LEU A 214 4.32 8.65 3.52
N PHE A 215 4.57 7.33 3.64
CA PHE A 215 5.64 6.82 4.50
C PHE A 215 7.02 7.27 4.01
N HIS A 216 7.30 7.08 2.71
CA HIS A 216 8.53 7.56 2.06
C HIS A 216 8.63 9.08 2.15
N ASN A 217 7.57 9.75 1.72
CA ASN A 217 7.52 11.19 1.59
C ASN A 217 7.70 11.93 2.92
N LEU A 218 7.22 11.35 4.04
CA LEU A 218 7.39 11.91 5.37
C LEU A 218 8.61 11.34 6.11
N GLY A 219 9.42 10.52 5.44
CA GLY A 219 10.67 9.97 5.96
C GLY A 219 10.49 9.02 7.13
N LEU A 220 9.38 8.28 7.17
CA LEU A 220 9.02 7.36 8.27
C LEU A 220 9.72 6.00 8.17
N ASP A 221 10.23 5.64 7.00
CA ASP A 221 11.08 4.46 6.78
C ASP A 221 12.57 4.81 6.80
N PHE A 222 13.40 3.94 6.21
CA PHE A 222 14.85 4.04 6.13
C PHE A 222 15.39 4.08 4.69
N SER A 223 14.58 4.46 3.70
CA SER A 223 14.98 4.64 2.29
C SER A 223 16.13 5.63 2.12
N SER A 224 16.24 6.62 3.00
CA SER A 224 17.34 7.59 3.01
C SER A 224 18.67 7.05 3.58
N MET A 225 18.76 5.77 3.92
CA MET A 225 19.93 5.16 4.56
C MET A 225 20.67 4.19 3.64
N ASN A 226 21.94 3.94 3.94
CA ASN A 226 22.67 2.84 3.31
C ASN A 226 22.17 1.49 3.85
N THR A 227 21.60 0.68 2.96
CA THR A 227 21.03 -0.66 3.26
C THR A 227 21.89 -1.82 2.75
N SER A 228 23.09 -1.56 2.21
CA SER A 228 23.93 -2.57 1.53
C SER A 228 24.21 -3.82 2.37
N GLU A 229 24.57 -3.67 3.64
CA GLU A 229 24.83 -4.81 4.52
C GLU A 229 23.58 -5.62 4.83
N CYS A 230 22.42 -4.97 4.98
CA CYS A 230 21.15 -5.68 5.14
C CYS A 230 20.77 -6.41 3.86
N THR A 231 20.94 -5.77 2.71
CA THR A 231 20.70 -6.35 1.39
C THR A 231 21.50 -7.63 1.22
N LYS A 232 22.81 -7.62 1.53
CA LYS A 232 23.65 -8.83 1.51
C LYS A 232 23.12 -9.93 2.44
N LYS A 233 22.70 -9.59 3.66
CA LYS A 233 22.12 -10.55 4.62
C LYS A 233 20.83 -11.16 4.08
N ILE A 234 19.91 -10.37 3.53
CA ILE A 234 18.67 -10.85 2.93
C ILE A 234 18.95 -11.73 1.70
N LEU A 235 19.89 -11.35 0.85
CA LEU A 235 20.29 -12.16 -0.31
C LEU A 235 21.03 -13.45 0.07
N THR A 236 21.59 -13.55 1.28
CA THR A 236 22.09 -14.82 1.83
C THR A 236 20.94 -15.77 2.18
N ILE A 237 19.78 -15.22 2.60
CA ILE A 237 18.56 -16.00 2.87
C ILE A 237 17.87 -16.36 1.55
N PHE A 238 17.74 -15.39 0.65
CA PHE A 238 17.09 -15.51 -0.65
C PHE A 238 18.06 -15.16 -1.78
N PRO A 239 18.91 -16.10 -2.22
CA PRO A 239 19.90 -15.85 -3.26
C PRO A 239 19.25 -15.76 -4.65
N VAL A 240 18.66 -14.58 -4.92
CA VAL A 240 18.03 -14.15 -6.17
C VAL A 240 18.63 -12.83 -6.64
N GLU A 241 18.41 -12.46 -7.91
CA GLU A 241 18.78 -11.15 -8.43
C GLU A 241 17.72 -10.12 -8.03
N SER A 242 18.06 -9.24 -7.09
CA SER A 242 17.15 -8.25 -6.50
C SER A 242 17.95 -7.13 -5.84
N GLU A 243 17.45 -5.90 -5.94
CA GLU A 243 17.94 -4.78 -5.13
C GLU A 243 17.45 -4.86 -3.67
N VAL A 244 16.47 -5.74 -3.41
CA VAL A 244 15.75 -5.96 -2.14
C VAL A 244 14.95 -4.75 -1.67
N ASN A 245 15.51 -3.54 -1.72
CA ASN A 245 14.91 -2.28 -1.30
C ASN A 245 14.06 -2.45 -0.04
N LEU A 246 14.67 -2.95 1.03
CA LEU A 246 13.93 -3.50 2.18
C LEU A 246 12.95 -2.52 2.86
N TYR A 247 13.17 -1.22 2.69
CA TYR A 247 12.26 -0.17 3.15
C TYR A 247 10.87 -0.27 2.50
N GLU A 248 10.78 -0.83 1.28
CA GLU A 248 9.53 -1.11 0.57
C GLU A 248 8.66 -2.11 1.32
N ALA A 249 9.27 -3.21 1.80
CA ALA A 249 8.55 -4.19 2.60
C ALA A 249 8.07 -3.61 3.94
N TYR A 250 8.86 -2.71 4.54
CA TYR A 250 8.49 -2.02 5.77
C TYR A 250 7.33 -1.04 5.56
N ALA A 251 7.42 -0.20 4.53
CA ALA A 251 6.37 0.76 4.17
C ALA A 251 5.08 0.04 3.76
N GLU A 252 5.16 -0.98 2.93
CA GLU A 252 3.99 -1.75 2.46
C GLU A 252 3.30 -2.50 3.61
N CYS A 253 4.07 -3.11 4.52
CA CYS A 253 3.50 -3.75 5.71
C CYS A 253 2.73 -2.75 6.59
N TRP A 254 3.28 -1.56 6.82
CA TRP A 254 2.58 -0.51 7.57
C TRP A 254 1.37 0.04 6.82
N ALA A 255 1.49 0.25 5.50
CA ALA A 255 0.39 0.73 4.67
C ALA A 255 -0.81 -0.23 4.75
N GLU A 256 -0.61 -1.54 4.65
CA GLU A 256 -1.70 -2.52 4.80
C GLU A 256 -2.29 -2.56 6.22
N LEU A 257 -1.45 -2.53 7.26
CA LEU A 257 -1.93 -2.54 8.65
C LEU A 257 -2.73 -1.27 8.99
N LEU A 258 -2.26 -0.11 8.53
CA LEU A 258 -2.92 1.17 8.79
C LEU A 258 -4.14 1.38 7.90
N HIS A 259 -4.11 0.89 6.66
CA HIS A 259 -5.29 0.88 5.79
C HIS A 259 -6.39 -0.04 6.35
N ALA A 260 -6.03 -1.22 6.86
CA ALA A 260 -6.97 -2.10 7.58
C ALA A 260 -7.55 -1.40 8.83
N ALA A 261 -6.72 -0.68 9.59
CA ALA A 261 -7.20 0.13 10.71
C ALA A 261 -8.14 1.26 10.25
N PHE A 262 -7.82 1.96 9.16
CA PHE A 262 -8.68 2.99 8.59
C PHE A 262 -10.04 2.42 8.15
N CYS A 263 -10.05 1.31 7.42
CA CYS A 263 -11.28 0.59 7.03
C CYS A 263 -12.13 0.21 8.26
N SER A 264 -11.46 -0.22 9.33
CA SER A 264 -12.09 -0.57 10.60
C SER A 264 -12.72 0.64 11.28
N TYR A 265 -12.02 1.77 11.28
CA TYR A 265 -12.46 3.03 11.88
C TYR A 265 -13.69 3.59 11.17
N VAL A 266 -13.67 3.64 9.83
CA VAL A 266 -14.82 4.09 9.03
C VAL A 266 -16.05 3.19 9.27
N SER A 267 -15.83 1.91 9.60
CA SER A 267 -16.90 0.92 9.80
C SER A 267 -17.39 0.82 11.25
N CYS A 268 -16.65 1.31 12.25
CA CYS A 268 -16.95 1.06 13.67
C CYS A 268 -17.96 2.04 14.30
N LYS A 269 -18.30 3.14 13.63
CA LYS A 269 -19.26 4.16 14.11
C LYS A 269 -18.92 4.70 15.52
N GLY A 270 -17.63 4.81 15.85
CA GLY A 270 -17.16 5.35 17.12
C GLY A 270 -17.07 4.35 18.29
N ASP A 271 -17.32 3.06 18.04
CA ASP A 271 -17.10 2.01 19.04
C ASP A 271 -15.68 1.43 18.92
N GLU A 272 -14.87 1.59 19.97
CA GLU A 272 -13.48 1.10 20.02
C GLU A 272 -13.41 -0.44 19.97
N ASN A 273 -14.34 -1.17 20.59
CA ASN A 273 -14.32 -2.63 20.58
C ASN A 273 -14.64 -3.16 19.18
N VAL A 274 -15.65 -2.57 18.52
CA VAL A 274 -15.97 -2.89 17.12
C VAL A 274 -14.80 -2.55 16.20
N PHE A 275 -14.08 -1.44 16.46
CA PHE A 275 -12.85 -1.12 15.73
C PHE A 275 -11.79 -2.22 15.85
N ILE A 276 -11.55 -2.75 17.06
CA ILE A 276 -10.55 -3.80 17.28
C ILE A 276 -10.95 -5.11 16.59
N GLU A 277 -12.23 -5.48 16.64
CA GLU A 277 -12.76 -6.66 15.95
C GLU A 277 -12.63 -6.53 14.43
N ASN A 278 -13.01 -5.37 13.88
CA ASN A 278 -12.83 -5.08 12.46
C ASN A 278 -11.35 -5.08 12.06
N CYS A 279 -10.45 -4.53 12.88
CA CYS A 279 -9.01 -4.55 12.60
C CYS A 279 -8.52 -5.98 12.46
N TYR A 280 -8.93 -6.85 13.38
CA TYR A 280 -8.57 -8.27 13.34
C TYR A 280 -9.11 -8.96 12.08
N PHE A 281 -10.34 -8.64 11.69
CA PHE A 281 -10.96 -9.14 10.47
C PHE A 281 -10.17 -8.71 9.22
N PHE A 282 -9.95 -7.41 9.01
CA PHE A 282 -9.26 -6.90 7.82
C PHE A 282 -7.80 -7.37 7.76
N VAL A 283 -7.05 -7.30 8.87
CA VAL A 283 -5.65 -7.78 8.92
C VAL A 283 -5.56 -9.29 8.63
N SER A 284 -6.56 -10.08 9.03
CA SER A 284 -6.59 -11.51 8.70
C SER A 284 -6.80 -11.75 7.21
N PHE A 285 -7.60 -10.93 6.53
CA PHE A 285 -7.73 -10.98 5.09
C PHE A 285 -6.46 -10.51 4.38
N GLU A 286 -5.84 -9.40 4.80
CA GLU A 286 -4.56 -8.94 4.24
C GLU A 286 -3.49 -10.02 4.35
N ARG A 287 -3.35 -10.65 5.53
CA ARG A 287 -2.41 -11.78 5.73
C ARG A 287 -2.69 -12.93 4.76
N THR A 288 -3.96 -13.33 4.64
CA THR A 288 -4.38 -14.43 3.78
C THR A 288 -4.09 -14.13 2.31
N TYR A 289 -4.42 -12.93 1.87
CA TYR A 289 -4.21 -12.47 0.51
C TYR A 289 -2.72 -12.31 0.20
N SER A 290 -1.92 -11.83 1.14
CA SER A 290 -0.47 -11.71 1.00
C SER A 290 0.19 -13.07 0.70
N PHE A 291 -0.21 -14.14 1.39
CA PHE A 291 0.27 -15.48 1.07
C PHE A 291 -0.17 -15.94 -0.34
N PHE A 292 -1.40 -15.63 -0.75
CA PHE A 292 -1.88 -15.97 -2.09
C PHE A 292 -1.11 -15.21 -3.18
N GLN A 293 -0.86 -13.91 -3.00
CA GLN A 293 -0.07 -13.11 -3.94
C GLN A 293 1.39 -13.57 -3.99
N LEU A 294 1.99 -13.97 -2.85
CA LEU A 294 3.31 -14.61 -2.82
C LEU A 294 3.33 -15.88 -3.67
N ALA A 295 2.41 -16.82 -3.39
CA ALA A 295 2.33 -18.09 -4.11
C ALA A 295 2.10 -17.88 -5.61
N LYS A 296 1.26 -16.90 -5.97
CA LYS A 296 1.00 -16.53 -7.35
C LYS A 296 2.22 -15.92 -8.05
N ALA A 297 2.89 -14.94 -7.44
CA ALA A 297 4.04 -14.29 -8.06
C ALA A 297 5.16 -15.30 -8.34
N LEU A 298 5.45 -16.17 -7.39
CA LEU A 298 6.44 -17.24 -7.57
C LEU A 298 5.95 -18.31 -8.53
N GLY A 299 4.70 -18.74 -8.43
CA GLY A 299 4.10 -19.75 -9.31
C GLY A 299 4.08 -19.30 -10.77
N PHE A 300 3.83 -18.02 -11.04
CA PHE A 300 3.97 -17.42 -12.37
C PHE A 300 5.39 -17.58 -12.91
N MET A 301 6.42 -17.38 -12.09
CA MET A 301 7.82 -17.62 -12.46
C MET A 301 8.18 -19.11 -12.53
N GLY A 302 7.28 -20.04 -12.17
CA GLY A 302 7.58 -21.47 -12.08
C GLY A 302 8.38 -21.85 -10.83
N LEU A 303 8.30 -21.04 -9.77
CA LEU A 303 9.01 -21.22 -8.51
C LEU A 303 8.03 -21.47 -7.35
N THR A 304 8.51 -22.20 -6.34
CA THR A 304 7.89 -22.26 -5.02
C THR A 304 8.69 -21.40 -4.04
N TYR A 305 8.12 -21.10 -2.86
CA TYR A 305 8.85 -20.36 -1.83
C TYR A 305 10.12 -21.09 -1.35
N LYS A 306 10.09 -22.43 -1.32
CA LYS A 306 11.26 -23.23 -0.96
C LYS A 306 12.39 -23.05 -1.95
N ASP A 307 12.04 -22.88 -3.22
CA ASP A 307 13.02 -22.61 -4.26
C ASP A 307 13.75 -21.30 -4.00
N LEU A 308 13.23 -20.35 -3.23
CA LEU A 308 13.95 -19.11 -2.93
C LEU A 308 15.15 -19.31 -1.99
N TYR A 309 15.24 -20.39 -1.22
CA TYR A 309 16.30 -20.55 -0.20
C TYR A 309 16.96 -21.93 -0.14
N LEU A 310 16.44 -22.95 -0.82
CA LEU A 310 17.03 -24.30 -0.78
C LEU A 310 18.32 -24.35 -1.60
N PRO A 311 19.44 -24.89 -1.08
CA PRO A 311 20.67 -24.99 -1.86
C PRO A 311 20.51 -25.74 -3.20
N SER A 312 19.63 -26.75 -3.23
CA SER A 312 19.33 -27.53 -4.44
C SER A 312 18.68 -26.74 -5.57
N SER A 313 17.95 -25.66 -5.26
CA SER A 313 17.18 -24.89 -6.26
C SER A 313 17.97 -23.72 -6.87
N HIS A 314 19.31 -23.78 -6.85
CA HIS A 314 20.17 -22.68 -7.31
C HIS A 314 19.98 -22.37 -8.81
N ILE A 315 19.82 -23.41 -9.64
CA ILE A 315 19.67 -23.24 -11.08
C ILE A 315 18.32 -22.61 -11.39
N GLU A 316 17.25 -23.10 -10.76
CA GLU A 316 15.88 -22.63 -10.90
C GLU A 316 15.79 -21.15 -10.50
N ARG A 317 16.31 -20.76 -9.32
CA ARG A 317 16.32 -19.34 -8.92
C ARG A 317 17.02 -18.45 -9.92
N LYS A 318 18.22 -18.83 -10.36
CA LYS A 318 19.04 -18.00 -11.25
C LYS A 318 18.42 -17.84 -12.64
N THR A 319 17.59 -18.79 -13.07
CA THR A 319 17.02 -18.82 -14.43
C THR A 319 15.58 -18.31 -14.47
N LEU A 320 14.80 -18.57 -13.43
CA LEU A 320 13.36 -18.33 -13.39
C LEU A 320 12.98 -17.08 -12.58
N TYR A 321 13.72 -16.73 -11.54
CA TYR A 321 13.39 -15.55 -10.74
C TYR A 321 13.77 -14.28 -11.50
N LYS A 322 12.78 -13.45 -11.81
CA LYS A 322 12.99 -12.22 -12.58
C LYS A 322 12.10 -11.09 -12.06
N GLU A 323 12.72 -10.00 -11.62
CA GLU A 323 12.03 -8.79 -11.21
C GLU A 323 12.77 -7.55 -11.72
N ASN A 324 12.01 -6.55 -12.18
CA ASN A 324 12.48 -5.19 -12.47
C ASN A 324 11.86 -4.15 -11.50
N SER A 325 10.99 -4.61 -10.62
CA SER A 325 10.34 -3.83 -9.56
C SER A 325 10.21 -4.73 -8.33
N ASN A 326 10.16 -4.15 -7.12
CA ASN A 326 10.42 -4.78 -5.81
C ASN A 326 9.56 -6.02 -5.40
N VAL A 327 9.47 -7.08 -6.22
CA VAL A 327 8.64 -8.28 -6.00
C VAL A 327 9.07 -9.03 -4.74
N LEU A 328 10.38 -9.19 -4.50
CA LEU A 328 10.91 -9.78 -3.28
C LEU A 328 10.42 -9.03 -2.04
N ALA A 329 10.47 -7.70 -2.07
CA ALA A 329 10.04 -6.86 -0.96
C ALA A 329 8.52 -6.94 -0.75
N TYR A 330 7.76 -6.65 -1.81
CA TYR A 330 6.31 -6.48 -1.79
C TYR A 330 5.53 -7.78 -1.57
N TYR A 331 5.95 -8.90 -2.16
CA TYR A 331 5.19 -10.14 -2.07
C TYR A 331 5.82 -11.16 -1.12
N VAL A 332 7.14 -11.22 -1.00
CA VAL A 332 7.81 -12.25 -0.17
C VAL A 332 8.06 -11.72 1.23
N ILE A 333 8.88 -10.68 1.37
CA ILE A 333 9.31 -10.17 2.68
C ILE A 333 8.14 -9.56 3.44
N LYS A 334 7.31 -8.75 2.77
CA LYS A 334 6.09 -8.20 3.36
C LYS A 334 5.16 -9.30 3.91
N THR A 335 5.04 -10.43 3.22
CA THR A 335 4.26 -11.58 3.72
C THR A 335 4.86 -12.17 4.99
N ILE A 336 6.19 -12.24 5.11
CA ILE A 336 6.87 -12.67 6.35
C ILE A 336 6.53 -11.72 7.51
N LEU A 337 6.54 -10.41 7.26
CA LEU A 337 6.21 -9.38 8.24
C LEU A 337 4.74 -9.47 8.66
N LEU A 338 3.81 -9.51 7.71
CA LEU A 338 2.38 -9.63 7.99
C LEU A 338 2.02 -10.95 8.65
N ASN A 339 2.60 -12.07 8.25
CA ASN A 339 2.36 -13.33 8.94
C ASN A 339 2.77 -13.28 10.43
N ASN A 340 3.69 -12.37 10.76
CA ASN A 340 4.13 -12.09 12.12
C ASN A 340 3.72 -10.70 12.60
N TYR A 341 2.58 -10.14 12.15
CA TYR A 341 2.20 -8.74 12.43
C TYR A 341 2.19 -8.42 13.93
N ASN A 342 1.81 -9.37 14.82
CA ASN A 342 1.89 -9.16 16.27
C ASN A 342 3.33 -8.89 16.75
N GLY A 343 4.29 -9.67 16.22
CA GLY A 343 5.71 -9.52 16.50
C GLY A 343 6.30 -8.28 15.83
N PHE A 344 5.86 -7.95 14.62
CA PHE A 344 6.25 -6.72 13.92
C PHE A 344 5.82 -5.48 14.70
N LEU A 345 4.56 -5.42 15.16
CA LEU A 345 4.05 -4.31 15.97
C LEU A 345 4.83 -4.17 17.30
N ASP A 346 5.13 -5.27 17.98
CA ASP A 346 5.97 -5.27 19.20
C ASP A 346 7.41 -4.82 18.88
N TRP A 347 7.99 -5.28 17.77
CA TRP A 347 9.31 -4.87 17.31
C TRP A 347 9.37 -3.37 17.05
N CYS A 348 8.44 -2.82 16.26
CA CYS A 348 8.36 -1.38 15.99
C CYS A 348 8.20 -0.58 17.28
N SER A 349 7.35 -1.02 18.20
CA SER A 349 7.14 -0.31 19.47
C SER A 349 8.38 -0.18 20.37
N LYS A 350 9.38 -1.06 20.18
CA LYS A 350 10.64 -1.07 20.96
C LYS A 350 11.80 -0.39 20.24
N ASN A 351 11.84 -0.53 18.92
CA ASN A 351 13.01 -0.20 18.11
C ASN A 351 12.89 1.15 17.40
N ASN A 352 11.67 1.59 17.09
CA ASN A 352 11.43 2.86 16.42
C ASN A 352 11.46 4.05 17.39
N PHE A 353 11.68 5.26 16.87
CA PHE A 353 11.65 6.49 17.68
C PHE A 353 10.22 6.80 18.16
N LEU A 354 9.28 6.72 17.23
CA LEU A 354 7.84 6.64 17.48
C LEU A 354 7.32 5.40 16.77
N LEU A 355 6.12 4.91 17.11
CA LEU A 355 5.59 3.64 16.58
C LEU A 355 5.83 3.44 15.06
N LEU A 356 5.53 4.45 14.24
CA LEU A 356 5.71 4.40 12.78
C LEU A 356 7.09 4.86 12.29
N GLN A 357 7.72 5.80 13.01
CA GLN A 357 8.95 6.46 12.58
C GLN A 357 10.19 5.62 12.86
N PHE A 358 10.70 4.96 11.82
CA PHE A 358 11.87 4.10 11.90
C PHE A 358 13.06 4.84 12.51
N LYS A 359 13.72 4.21 13.48
CA LYS A 359 14.95 4.77 14.06
C LYS A 359 16.09 4.58 13.06
N LYS A 360 16.48 5.67 12.40
CA LYS A 360 17.48 5.67 11.31
C LYS A 360 18.91 5.44 11.81
N THR A 361 19.23 4.22 12.22
CA THR A 361 20.59 3.77 12.56
C THR A 361 20.91 2.43 11.91
N THR A 362 22.18 2.20 11.56
CA THR A 362 22.63 0.92 10.98
C THR A 362 22.26 -0.26 11.88
N GLY A 363 22.44 -0.13 13.19
CA GLY A 363 22.04 -1.16 14.15
C GLY A 363 20.53 -1.47 14.13
N ASN A 364 19.67 -0.47 13.90
CA ASN A 364 18.23 -0.70 13.81
C ASN A 364 17.84 -1.44 12.51
N ILE A 365 18.48 -1.09 11.40
CA ILE A 365 18.35 -1.83 10.13
C ILE A 365 18.77 -3.28 10.34
N GLU A 366 19.92 -3.54 10.98
CA GLU A 366 20.38 -4.90 11.27
C GLU A 366 19.38 -5.70 12.11
N GLN A 367 18.80 -5.09 13.16
CA GLN A 367 17.75 -5.72 13.96
C GLN A 367 16.50 -6.04 13.12
N PHE A 368 16.20 -5.23 12.10
CA PHE A 368 15.10 -5.50 11.18
C PHE A 368 15.40 -6.68 10.24
N CYS A 369 16.62 -6.78 9.69
CA CYS A 369 17.03 -7.95 8.90
C CYS A 369 16.99 -9.24 9.76
N LEU A 370 17.47 -9.16 11.01
CA LEU A 370 17.42 -10.28 11.97
C LEU A 370 15.98 -10.70 12.28
N PHE A 371 15.05 -9.75 12.39
CA PHE A 371 13.64 -10.06 12.54
C PHE A 371 13.15 -10.92 11.35
N ILE A 372 13.49 -10.56 10.11
CA ILE A 372 13.09 -11.34 8.92
C ILE A 372 13.73 -12.74 8.95
N GLU A 373 15.03 -12.82 9.26
CA GLU A 373 15.76 -14.08 9.39
C GLU A 373 15.15 -15.04 10.42
N GLN A 374 14.62 -14.52 11.53
CA GLN A 374 13.98 -15.34 12.55
C GLN A 374 12.57 -15.82 12.16
N ASN A 375 11.97 -15.23 11.12
CA ASN A 375 10.56 -15.42 10.78
C ASN A 375 10.32 -16.15 9.44
N TYR A 376 11.26 -16.10 8.48
CA TYR A 376 11.05 -16.62 7.13
C TYR A 376 10.79 -18.13 7.03
N LYS A 377 11.25 -18.91 8.02
CA LYS A 377 11.07 -20.38 8.12
C LYS A 377 10.19 -20.82 9.29
N LYS A 378 9.49 -19.90 9.96
CA LYS A 378 8.56 -20.29 11.03
C LYS A 378 7.50 -21.25 10.51
N LYS A 379 7.05 -22.16 11.37
CA LYS A 379 6.02 -23.16 11.02
C LYS A 379 4.77 -22.52 10.42
N SER A 380 4.30 -21.39 10.96
CA SER A 380 3.15 -20.66 10.42
C SER A 380 3.41 -20.13 9.00
N MET A 381 4.62 -19.63 8.73
CA MET A 381 5.02 -19.17 7.39
C MET A 381 5.01 -20.32 6.39
N LEU A 382 5.72 -21.42 6.71
CA LEU A 382 5.83 -22.57 5.80
C LEU A 382 4.49 -23.26 5.56
N HIS A 383 3.64 -23.36 6.60
CA HIS A 383 2.28 -23.89 6.47
C HIS A 383 1.41 -23.00 5.58
N GLY A 384 1.42 -21.68 5.81
CA GLY A 384 0.61 -20.73 5.05
C GLY A 384 0.99 -20.68 3.58
N VAL A 385 2.30 -20.65 3.29
CA VAL A 385 2.83 -20.76 1.93
C VAL A 385 2.37 -22.05 1.27
N LYS A 386 2.60 -23.21 1.90
CA LYS A 386 2.28 -24.50 1.29
C LYS A 386 0.80 -24.62 0.96
N CYS A 387 -0.04 -24.19 1.89
CA CYS A 387 -1.49 -24.21 1.68
C CYS A 387 -1.92 -23.29 0.52
N MET A 388 -1.31 -22.10 0.39
CA MET A 388 -1.63 -21.18 -0.70
C MET A 388 -1.04 -21.58 -2.06
N GLU A 389 0.12 -22.22 -2.10
CA GLU A 389 0.67 -22.86 -3.30
C GLU A 389 -0.30 -23.95 -3.80
N ASP A 390 -0.79 -24.82 -2.90
CA ASP A 390 -1.75 -25.86 -3.25
C ASP A 390 -3.09 -25.27 -3.73
N LEU A 391 -3.58 -24.22 -3.07
CA LEU A 391 -4.80 -23.51 -3.49
C LEU A 391 -4.61 -22.84 -4.86
N TYR A 392 -3.48 -22.18 -5.08
CA TYR A 392 -3.15 -21.53 -6.35
C TYR A 392 -3.17 -22.52 -7.51
N HIS A 393 -2.51 -23.68 -7.38
CA HIS A 393 -2.53 -24.73 -8.39
C HIS A 393 -3.93 -25.32 -8.63
N GLN A 394 -4.78 -25.40 -7.61
CA GLN A 394 -6.17 -25.84 -7.78
C GLN A 394 -6.99 -24.82 -8.59
N VAL A 395 -6.77 -23.53 -8.36
CA VAL A 395 -7.44 -22.46 -9.10
C VAL A 395 -6.94 -22.40 -10.54
N GLU A 396 -5.63 -22.52 -10.75
CA GLU A 396 -4.97 -22.56 -12.06
C GLU A 396 -5.58 -23.63 -12.96
N LYS A 397 -5.68 -24.87 -12.46
CA LYS A 397 -6.26 -26.00 -13.21
C LYS A 397 -7.74 -25.84 -13.53
N LYS A 398 -8.46 -24.99 -12.78
CA LYS A 398 -9.90 -24.72 -12.93
C LYS A 398 -10.18 -23.37 -13.61
N SER A 399 -9.16 -22.73 -14.18
CA SER A 399 -9.24 -21.37 -14.72
C SER A 399 -10.11 -21.29 -16.00
N GLY A 400 -11.43 -21.30 -15.83
CA GLY A 400 -12.38 -20.76 -16.80
C GLY A 400 -12.57 -19.25 -16.62
N LYS A 401 -13.30 -18.61 -17.56
CA LYS A 401 -13.59 -17.15 -17.55
C LYS A 401 -14.13 -16.60 -16.21
N LYS A 402 -14.79 -17.43 -15.36
CA LYS A 402 -15.39 -17.00 -14.08
C LYS A 402 -14.37 -16.60 -13.00
N ASN A 403 -13.13 -17.08 -13.04
CA ASN A 403 -12.11 -16.79 -12.01
C ASN A 403 -10.95 -15.91 -12.52
N ALA A 404 -11.08 -15.32 -13.72
CA ALA A 404 -10.00 -14.58 -14.36
C ALA A 404 -9.44 -13.44 -13.51
N PHE A 405 -10.30 -12.72 -12.76
CA PHE A 405 -9.86 -11.67 -11.86
C PHE A 405 -8.96 -12.23 -10.74
N ILE A 406 -9.42 -13.24 -10.00
CA ILE A 406 -8.67 -13.86 -8.87
C ILE A 406 -7.29 -14.33 -9.33
N TRP A 407 -7.25 -14.94 -10.52
CA TRP A 407 -6.04 -15.45 -11.13
C TRP A 407 -5.08 -14.33 -11.54
N ASN A 408 -5.53 -13.35 -12.32
CA ASN A 408 -4.62 -12.43 -12.99
C ASN A 408 -4.21 -11.21 -12.16
N ASN A 409 -5.02 -10.76 -11.21
CA ASN A 409 -4.77 -9.47 -10.56
C ASN A 409 -3.47 -9.48 -9.72
N MET A 410 -2.69 -8.40 -9.75
CA MET A 410 -1.45 -8.26 -8.98
C MET A 410 -1.56 -7.19 -7.90
N ARG A 411 -2.77 -7.00 -7.36
CA ARG A 411 -3.02 -6.10 -6.22
C ARG A 411 -2.20 -6.53 -5.01
N MET A 412 -1.89 -5.61 -4.11
CA MET A 412 -1.11 -5.92 -2.91
C MET A 412 -2.01 -6.04 -1.67
N SER A 413 -3.09 -5.27 -1.65
CA SER A 413 -4.11 -5.25 -0.62
C SER A 413 -5.44 -5.83 -1.12
N ILE A 414 -6.11 -6.59 -0.24
CA ILE A 414 -7.44 -7.13 -0.49
C ILE A 414 -8.54 -6.17 -0.06
N SER A 415 -8.30 -5.33 0.95
CA SER A 415 -9.28 -4.42 1.49
C SER A 415 -9.19 -3.09 0.77
N GLU A 416 -10.26 -2.70 0.09
CA GLU A 416 -10.42 -1.39 -0.51
C GLU A 416 -11.85 -0.93 -0.27
N MET A 417 -12.02 0.32 0.13
CA MET A 417 -13.30 0.92 0.44
C MET A 417 -13.70 1.87 -0.68
N GLY A 418 -14.93 1.73 -1.17
CA GLY A 418 -15.54 2.55 -2.21
C GLY A 418 -16.97 2.95 -1.90
#